data_AF-A0A7J4Q397-F1
#
_entry.id   AF-A0A7J4Q397-F1
#
_cell.length_a   1.000
_cell.length_b   1.000
_cell.length_c   1.000
_cell.angle_alpha   90.00
_cell.angle_beta   90.00
_cell.angle_gamma   90.00
#
_symmetry.space_group_name_H-M   'P 1'
#
loop_
_entity.id
_entity.type
_entity.pdbx_description
1 polymer ?
#
loop_
_entity_poly.entity_id
_entity_poly.type
_entity_poly.pdbx_seq_one_letter_code
_entity_poly.pdbx_strand_id
1 'polypeptide(L)'
;MRIVFVFTLLEVTMTTRLPTIDSGILSINEGREKRGESALERRKAQRKRLPEWFKTSLPTGDAQSNFNKTRTNVHEHGLHTVCEEARCPNVHDCWAR
;
A
#
# COMPACT_ATOMS: atom_id res chain seq x y z
N MET A 1 -50.86 25.34 2.81
CA MET A 1 -49.92 26.34 3.36
C MET A 1 -49.14 25.66 4.48
N ARG A 2 -47.80 25.64 4.36
CA ARG A 2 -46.79 25.16 5.32
C ARG A 2 -46.70 23.64 5.57
N ILE A 3 -45.94 22.96 4.72
CA ILE A 3 -45.22 21.72 5.08
C ILE A 3 -44.03 22.15 5.93
N VAL A 4 -43.99 21.70 7.19
CA VAL A 4 -42.90 21.95 8.12
C VAL A 4 -41.84 20.88 7.87
N PHE A 5 -40.72 21.26 7.23
CA PHE A 5 -39.55 20.40 7.05
C PHE A 5 -38.85 20.20 8.39
N VAL A 6 -39.20 19.13 9.11
CA VAL A 6 -38.40 18.61 10.23
C VAL A 6 -37.32 17.70 9.65
N PHE A 7 -36.33 18.31 8.99
CA PHE A 7 -35.16 17.60 8.47
C PHE A 7 -33.92 18.45 8.74
N THR A 8 -33.67 18.71 10.02
CA THR A 8 -32.40 19.28 10.47
C THR A 8 -31.71 18.29 11.38
N LEU A 9 -30.51 17.89 10.95
CA LEU A 9 -29.38 17.46 11.78
C LEU A 9 -29.37 15.99 12.23
N LEU A 10 -29.21 15.07 11.28
CA LEU A 10 -28.58 13.76 11.57
C LEU A 10 -27.84 13.17 10.36
N GLU A 11 -27.21 14.03 9.54
CA GLU A 11 -26.11 13.58 8.67
C GLU A 11 -24.80 13.62 9.48
N VAL A 12 -24.62 12.63 10.34
CA VAL A 12 -23.28 12.30 10.86
C VAL A 12 -22.53 11.65 9.70
N THR A 13 -21.94 12.51 8.86
CA THR A 13 -21.03 12.12 7.80
C THR A 13 -19.90 11.28 8.40
N MET A 14 -19.76 10.03 7.96
CA MET A 14 -18.58 9.22 8.20
C MET A 14 -17.38 9.89 7.53
N THR A 15 -16.74 10.82 8.23
CA THR A 15 -15.43 11.35 7.85
C THR A 15 -14.42 10.22 8.03
N THR A 16 -14.14 9.51 6.95
CA THR A 16 -12.93 8.71 6.81
C THR A 16 -11.73 9.64 6.93
N ARG A 17 -11.25 9.86 8.16
CA ARG A 17 -9.96 10.50 8.41
C ARG A 17 -8.86 9.53 8.02
N LEU A 18 -8.59 9.41 6.71
CA LEU A 18 -7.25 9.04 6.30
C LEU A 18 -6.29 10.10 6.87
N PRO A 19 -5.16 9.71 7.47
CA PRO A 19 -4.15 10.67 7.86
C PRO A 19 -3.68 11.39 6.59
N THR A 20 -4.01 12.67 6.50
CA THR A 20 -3.46 13.56 5.48
C THR A 20 -1.96 13.56 5.70
N ILE A 21 -1.19 13.08 4.73
CA ILE A 21 0.26 13.24 4.73
C ILE A 21 0.50 14.74 4.80
N ASP A 22 1.00 15.20 5.94
CA ASP A 22 1.25 16.61 6.20
C ASP A 22 2.14 17.15 5.08
N SER A 23 1.67 18.22 4.45
CA SER A 23 2.27 18.83 3.27
C SER A 23 3.46 19.70 3.67
N GLY A 24 4.41 19.07 4.38
CA GLY A 24 5.58 19.69 4.99
C GLY A 24 6.91 19.09 4.53
N ILE A 25 6.99 18.52 3.32
CA ILE A 25 8.27 18.20 2.67
C ILE A 25 8.31 18.89 1.30
N LEU A 26 8.47 20.21 1.36
CA LEU A 26 9.04 21.00 0.30
C LEU A 26 10.48 21.35 0.69
N SER A 27 11.34 20.35 0.86
CA SER A 27 12.76 20.56 0.63
C SER A 27 12.99 20.38 -0.86
N ILE A 28 12.66 21.42 -1.63
CA ILE A 28 13.26 21.61 -2.94
C ILE A 28 14.73 21.91 -2.64
N ASN A 29 15.58 20.89 -2.68
CA ASN A 29 16.99 21.14 -2.87
C ASN A 29 17.15 21.50 -4.34
N GLU A 30 17.59 22.73 -4.58
CA GLU A 30 17.78 23.33 -5.89
C GLU A 30 18.50 22.38 -6.87
N GLY A 31 18.03 22.45 -8.12
CA GLY A 31 18.40 21.54 -9.18
C GLY A 31 19.89 21.54 -9.49
N ARG A 32 20.49 20.35 -9.41
CA ARG A 32 21.73 20.02 -10.13
C ARG A 32 21.36 19.23 -11.37
N GLU A 33 21.24 19.90 -12.51
CA GLU A 33 21.02 19.25 -13.80
C GLU A 33 22.29 18.49 -14.22
N LYS A 34 22.37 17.21 -13.86
CA LYS A 34 23.46 16.33 -14.32
C LYS A 34 23.15 15.84 -15.73
N ARG A 35 23.73 16.54 -16.71
CA ARG A 35 23.75 16.12 -18.13
C ARG A 35 24.44 14.74 -18.21
N GLY A 36 23.67 13.68 -18.50
CA GLY A 36 24.19 12.32 -18.69
C GLY A 36 23.68 11.24 -17.72
N GLU A 37 22.76 11.54 -16.80
CA GLU A 37 22.17 10.49 -15.94
C GLU A 37 21.25 9.55 -16.75
N SER A 38 21.48 8.23 -16.61
CA SER A 38 20.60 7.23 -17.19
C SER A 38 19.18 7.32 -16.60
N ALA A 39 18.17 6.91 -17.38
CA ALA A 39 16.80 6.86 -16.89
C ALA A 39 16.65 6.01 -15.60
N LEU A 40 17.54 5.02 -15.39
CA LEU A 40 17.55 4.22 -14.17
C LEU A 40 17.99 5.04 -12.94
N GLU A 41 19.03 5.85 -13.07
CA GLU A 41 19.55 6.68 -11.98
C GLU A 41 18.53 7.74 -11.56
N ARG A 42 17.85 8.36 -12.53
CA ARG A 42 16.73 9.27 -12.26
C ARG A 42 15.59 8.59 -11.48
N ARG A 43 15.22 7.36 -11.86
CA ARG A 43 14.18 6.58 -11.15
C ARG A 43 14.60 6.22 -9.73
N LYS A 44 15.87 5.88 -9.51
CA LYS A 44 16.38 5.58 -8.15
C LYS A 44 16.37 6.84 -7.28
N ALA A 45 16.81 7.97 -7.81
CA ALA A 45 16.83 9.25 -7.10
C ALA A 45 15.42 9.72 -6.68
N GLN A 46 14.39 9.39 -7.48
CA GLN A 46 13.00 9.76 -7.20
C GLN A 46 12.29 8.82 -6.21
N ARG A 47 12.78 7.58 -5.99
CA ARG A 47 12.11 6.63 -5.09
C ARG A 47 12.44 6.93 -3.63
N LYS A 48 11.44 7.35 -2.88
CA LYS A 48 11.50 7.40 -1.41
C LYS A 48 11.71 5.99 -0.87
N ARG A 49 12.64 5.84 0.07
CA ARG A 49 12.88 4.57 0.76
C ARG A 49 11.72 4.28 1.72
N LEU A 50 11.42 3.00 1.86
CA LEU A 50 10.42 2.54 2.81
C LEU A 50 10.97 2.65 4.25
N PRO A 51 10.18 3.12 5.23
CA PRO A 51 10.57 3.12 6.64
C PRO A 51 10.89 1.72 7.15
N GLU A 52 11.75 1.61 8.17
CA GLU A 52 12.18 0.31 8.70
C GLU A 52 11.02 -0.53 9.23
N TRP A 53 10.08 0.08 9.95
CA TRP A 53 8.94 -0.60 10.57
C TRP A 53 7.90 -1.15 9.56
N PHE A 54 7.94 -0.73 8.29
CA PHE A 54 7.02 -1.23 7.25
C PHE A 54 7.62 -2.41 6.47
N LYS A 55 8.89 -2.76 6.69
CA LYS A 55 9.51 -3.90 6.00
C LYS A 55 9.00 -5.22 6.59
N THR A 56 8.74 -6.18 5.72
CA THR A 56 8.32 -7.53 6.09
C THR A 56 9.45 -8.53 5.90
N SER A 57 9.47 -9.58 6.73
CA SER A 57 10.42 -10.69 6.61
C SER A 57 9.93 -11.74 5.62
N LEU A 58 10.86 -12.48 5.01
CA LEU A 58 10.56 -13.62 4.17
C LEU A 58 10.41 -14.89 5.04
N PRO A 59 9.53 -15.84 4.65
CA PRO A 59 9.35 -17.07 5.41
C PRO A 59 10.52 -18.02 5.16
N THR A 60 10.81 -18.88 6.13
CA THR A 60 11.88 -19.89 6.06
C THR A 60 11.40 -21.23 6.64
N GLY A 61 12.05 -22.33 6.26
CA GLY A 61 11.68 -23.67 6.77
C GLY A 61 10.25 -24.07 6.45
N ASP A 62 9.52 -24.58 7.45
CA ASP A 62 8.14 -25.04 7.31
C ASP A 62 7.18 -23.94 6.84
N ALA A 63 7.40 -22.71 7.32
CA ALA A 63 6.62 -21.53 6.91
C ALA A 63 6.74 -21.29 5.39
N GLN A 64 7.90 -21.54 4.79
CA GLN A 64 8.09 -21.44 3.34
C GLN A 64 7.34 -22.54 2.59
N SER A 65 7.24 -23.74 3.16
CA SER A 65 6.45 -24.85 2.60
C SER A 65 4.96 -24.51 2.56
N ASN A 66 4.41 -23.98 3.67
CA ASN A 66 3.02 -23.55 3.75
C ASN A 66 2.69 -22.43 2.75
N PHE A 67 3.58 -21.44 2.63
CA PHE A 67 3.45 -20.37 1.64
C PHE A 67 3.34 -20.95 0.22
N ASN A 68 4.23 -21.87 -0.13
CA ASN A 68 4.24 -22.50 -1.45
C ASN A 68 2.96 -23.31 -1.68
N LYS A 69 2.50 -24.07 -0.68
CA LYS A 69 1.25 -24.85 -0.76
C LYS A 69 0.05 -23.95 -1.04
N THR A 70 -0.11 -22.86 -0.29
CA THR A 70 -1.21 -21.92 -0.46
C THR A 70 -1.14 -21.25 -1.84
N ARG A 71 0.04 -20.78 -2.25
CA ARG A 71 0.25 -20.18 -3.57
C ARG A 71 -0.11 -21.13 -4.71
N THR A 72 0.36 -22.38 -4.62
CA THR A 72 0.06 -23.41 -5.60
C THR A 72 -1.44 -23.67 -5.68
N ASN A 73 -2.13 -23.84 -4.54
CA ASN A 73 -3.58 -24.05 -4.52
C ASN A 73 -4.35 -22.90 -5.18
N VAL A 74 -3.96 -21.64 -4.90
CA VAL A 74 -4.60 -20.46 -5.52
C VAL A 74 -4.45 -20.50 -7.04
N HIS A 75 -3.27 -20.84 -7.54
CA HIS A 75 -2.98 -20.87 -8.98
C HIS A 75 -3.59 -22.08 -9.69
N GLU A 76 -3.54 -23.26 -9.08
CA GLU A 76 -4.12 -24.49 -9.63
C GLU A 76 -5.64 -24.41 -9.75
N HIS A 77 -6.30 -23.72 -8.82
CA HIS A 77 -7.74 -23.53 -8.84
C HIS A 77 -8.21 -22.25 -9.54
N GLY A 78 -7.28 -21.44 -10.08
CA GLY A 78 -7.62 -20.18 -10.74
C GLY A 78 -8.37 -19.19 -9.84
N LEU A 79 -8.03 -19.15 -8.55
CA LEU A 79 -8.69 -18.28 -7.57
C LEU A 79 -8.09 -16.88 -7.59
N HIS A 80 -8.94 -15.86 -7.57
CA HIS A 80 -8.51 -14.49 -7.35
C HIS A 80 -8.58 -14.15 -5.87
N THR A 81 -7.49 -13.62 -5.31
CA THR A 81 -7.42 -13.25 -3.90
C THR A 81 -7.05 -11.79 -3.73
N VAL A 82 -7.59 -11.15 -2.69
CA VAL A 82 -7.20 -9.79 -2.30
C VAL A 82 -5.68 -9.69 -2.06
N CYS A 83 -5.04 -10.78 -1.63
CA CYS A 83 -3.59 -10.83 -1.42
C CYS A 83 -2.80 -10.56 -2.71
N GLU A 84 -3.24 -11.12 -3.84
CA GLU A 84 -2.59 -10.95 -5.14
C GLU A 84 -2.99 -9.63 -5.81
N GLU A 85 -4.29 -9.34 -5.86
CA GLU A 85 -4.83 -8.14 -6.53
C GLU A 85 -4.33 -6.85 -5.88
N ALA A 86 -4.30 -6.81 -4.54
CA ALA A 86 -3.84 -5.64 -3.80
C ALA A 86 -2.32 -5.57 -3.63
N ARG A 87 -1.56 -6.56 -4.13
CA ARG A 87 -0.12 -6.72 -3.89
C ARG A 87 0.21 -6.57 -2.40
N CYS A 88 -0.48 -7.36 -1.58
CA CYS A 88 -0.44 -7.24 -0.13
C CYS A 88 1.00 -7.34 0.39
N PRO A 89 1.51 -6.36 1.17
CA PRO A 89 2.88 -6.39 1.71
C PRO A 89 3.12 -7.56 2.68
N ASN A 90 2.04 -8.15 3.22
CA ASN A 90 2.07 -9.21 4.23
C ASN A 90 1.76 -10.60 3.65
N VAL A 91 1.74 -10.77 2.32
CA VAL A 91 1.38 -12.06 1.68
C VAL A 91 2.19 -13.24 2.22
N HIS A 92 3.47 -13.00 2.56
CA HIS A 92 4.35 -14.00 3.13
C HIS A 92 3.93 -14.44 4.53
N ASP A 93 3.51 -13.52 5.41
CA ASP A 93 3.03 -13.87 6.75
C ASP A 93 1.64 -14.53 6.70
N CYS A 94 0.76 -14.05 5.82
CA CYS A 94 -0.59 -14.58 5.71
C CYS A 94 -0.60 -16.02 5.17
N TRP A 95 0.15 -16.32 4.12
CA TRP A 95 0.13 -17.64 3.47
C TRP A 95 1.09 -18.66 4.09
N ALA A 96 2.04 -18.22 4.92
CA ALA A 96 2.99 -19.12 5.58
C ALA A 96 2.45 -19.78 6.86
N ARG A 97 1.26 -19.37 7.31
CA ARG A 97 0.57 -19.95 8.47
C ARG A 97 -0.01 -21.32 8.18
#